data_AF-A0A2V6N1A3-F1
#
_entry.id   AF-A0A2V6N1A3-F1
#
_cell.length_a   1.000
_cell.length_b   1.000
_cell.length_c   1.000
_cell.angle_alpha   90.00
_cell.angle_beta   90.00
_cell.angle_gamma   90.00
#
_symmetry.space_group_name_H-M   'P 1'
#
loop_
_entity.id
_entity.type
_entity.pdbx_description
1 polymer ?
#
loop_
_entity_poly.entity_id
_entity_poly.type
_entity_poly.pdbx_seq_one_letter_code
_entity_poly.pdbx_strand_id
1 'polypeptide(L)'
;MKAAAFFSRAVVVLGALAFGNAVSAKEPFFGGLGSYSRKVTTTSAEAQRYFKQGLAFLHGFNHGAAIASFQEAARLDPKCAMAHWGTALACGPHINLTVMPPSAVEMAWNELQLAQQNAEHASPVERDLIEALSHRYADPPPIRHRRIARCSIRPTPTPCARFGRNILTTSMSARFSPKR
;
A
#
# COMPACT_ATOMS: atom_id res chain seq x y z
N MET A 1 -67.07 -4.82 -37.98
CA MET A 1 -66.24 -4.62 -39.18
C MET A 1 -65.36 -3.39 -38.97
N LYS A 2 -64.11 -3.43 -39.45
CA LYS A 2 -62.98 -2.46 -39.34
C LYS A 2 -62.08 -2.73 -38.12
N ALA A 3 -60.76 -2.77 -38.21
CA ALA A 3 -59.79 -3.01 -39.27
C ALA A 3 -58.48 -3.33 -38.53
N ALA A 4 -57.79 -4.41 -38.90
CA ALA A 4 -56.48 -4.75 -38.35
C ALA A 4 -55.41 -3.81 -38.94
N ALA A 5 -54.59 -3.20 -38.09
CA ALA A 5 -53.39 -2.49 -38.50
C ALA A 5 -52.17 -3.25 -37.98
N PHE A 6 -51.59 -4.06 -38.87
CA PHE A 6 -50.24 -4.59 -38.74
C PHE A 6 -49.27 -3.43 -38.97
N PHE A 7 -48.45 -3.10 -37.98
CA PHE A 7 -47.26 -2.27 -38.20
C PHE A 7 -46.01 -3.01 -37.72
N SER A 8 -45.08 -3.12 -38.66
CA SER A 8 -43.87 -3.92 -38.66
C SER A 8 -43.00 -3.79 -37.41
N ARG A 9 -42.46 -4.94 -36.98
CA ARG A 9 -41.37 -5.04 -36.01
C ARG A 9 -40.13 -4.34 -36.57
N ALA A 10 -39.78 -3.19 -36.01
CA ALA A 10 -38.46 -2.61 -36.23
C ALA A 10 -37.43 -3.45 -35.48
N VAL A 11 -36.64 -4.23 -36.22
CA VAL A 11 -35.45 -4.91 -35.70
C VAL A 11 -34.36 -3.85 -35.53
N VAL A 12 -34.12 -3.42 -34.29
CA VAL A 12 -32.95 -2.62 -33.95
C VAL A 12 -31.75 -3.57 -33.91
N VAL A 13 -30.89 -3.50 -34.91
CA VAL A 13 -29.61 -4.23 -34.93
C VAL A 13 -28.70 -3.60 -33.88
N LEU A 14 -28.45 -4.33 -32.78
CA LEU A 14 -27.40 -4.01 -31.83
C LEU A 14 -26.05 -4.04 -32.55
N GLY A 15 -25.42 -2.88 -32.71
CA GLY A 15 -24.02 -2.79 -33.07
C GLY A 15 -23.17 -3.35 -31.92
N ALA A 16 -22.49 -4.46 -32.15
CA ALA A 16 -21.49 -4.98 -31.23
C ALA A 16 -20.32 -3.99 -31.19
N LEU A 17 -20.24 -3.18 -30.13
CA LEU A 17 -19.03 -2.45 -29.78
C LEU A 17 -17.98 -3.49 -29.41
N ALA A 18 -17.04 -3.73 -30.32
CA ALA A 18 -15.82 -4.45 -30.02
C ALA A 18 -15.00 -3.61 -29.05
N PHE A 19 -15.08 -3.94 -27.76
CA PHE A 19 -14.15 -3.44 -26.75
C PHE A 19 -12.76 -3.96 -27.12
N GLY A 20 -11.94 -3.09 -27.73
CA GLY A 20 -10.54 -3.38 -27.96
C GLY A 20 -9.85 -3.58 -26.61
N ASN A 21 -9.39 -4.80 -26.34
CA ASN A 21 -8.48 -5.05 -25.23
C ASN A 21 -7.20 -4.28 -25.53
N ALA A 22 -6.96 -3.18 -24.82
CA ALA A 22 -5.68 -2.51 -24.83
C ALA A 22 -4.65 -3.49 -24.25
N VAL A 23 -3.86 -4.11 -25.12
CA VAL A 23 -2.66 -4.86 -24.70
C VAL A 23 -1.70 -3.83 -24.13
N SER A 24 -1.59 -3.79 -22.80
CA SER A 24 -0.60 -2.96 -22.12
C SER A 24 0.79 -3.38 -22.59
N ALA A 25 1.55 -2.44 -23.15
CA ALA A 25 2.93 -2.70 -23.56
C ALA A 25 3.77 -3.06 -22.32
N LYS A 26 4.75 -3.95 -22.49
CA LYS A 26 5.69 -4.31 -21.42
C LYS A 26 6.40 -3.04 -20.92
N GLU A 27 6.40 -2.83 -19.60
CA GLU A 27 7.07 -1.67 -18.99
C GLU A 27 8.56 -1.67 -19.34
N PRO A 28 9.11 -0.57 -19.91
CA PRO A 28 10.53 -0.51 -20.24
C PRO A 28 11.42 -0.54 -18.99
N PHE A 29 12.65 -1.04 -19.16
CA PHE A 29 13.66 -0.98 -18.13
C PHE A 29 14.51 0.29 -18.27
N PHE A 30 14.72 0.98 -17.15
CA PHE A 30 15.52 2.19 -17.08
C PHE A 30 16.81 1.97 -16.29
N GLY A 31 17.93 2.39 -16.88
CA GLY A 31 19.21 2.51 -16.19
C GLY A 31 19.32 3.80 -15.39
N GLY A 32 20.34 3.90 -14.52
CA GLY A 32 20.67 5.17 -13.86
C GLY A 32 19.74 5.62 -12.72
N LEU A 33 18.78 4.79 -12.29
CA LEU A 33 17.83 5.12 -11.21
C LEU A 33 18.42 4.99 -9.79
N GLY A 34 19.74 4.89 -9.66
CA GLY A 34 20.43 4.73 -8.39
C GLY A 34 20.66 3.27 -7.96
N SER A 35 21.31 3.11 -6.80
CA SER A 35 21.77 1.81 -6.29
C SER A 35 20.84 1.20 -5.25
N TYR A 36 19.98 2.00 -4.61
CA TYR A 36 19.07 1.52 -3.57
C TYR A 36 18.20 0.38 -4.09
N SER A 37 18.12 -0.68 -3.29
CA SER A 37 17.26 -1.82 -3.57
C SER A 37 16.85 -2.48 -2.26
N ARG A 38 15.74 -3.20 -2.32
CA ARG A 38 15.32 -4.12 -1.28
C ARG A 38 15.08 -5.46 -1.94
N LYS A 39 15.73 -6.52 -1.43
CA LYS A 39 15.43 -7.88 -1.85
C LYS A 39 14.02 -8.22 -1.35
N VAL A 40 13.20 -8.78 -2.22
CA VAL A 40 11.85 -9.22 -1.89
C VAL A 40 11.70 -10.72 -2.12
N THR A 41 10.70 -11.30 -1.46
CA THR A 41 10.38 -12.72 -1.61
C THR A 41 9.66 -12.94 -2.95
N THR A 42 10.45 -13.33 -3.95
CA THR A 42 10.01 -13.70 -5.29
C THR A 42 10.97 -14.74 -5.86
N THR A 43 10.46 -15.62 -6.71
CA THR A 43 11.29 -16.57 -7.48
C THR A 43 11.70 -16.00 -8.84
N SER A 44 11.11 -14.88 -9.27
CA SER A 44 11.37 -14.25 -10.55
C SER A 44 12.43 -13.14 -10.41
N ALA A 45 13.60 -13.39 -11.01
CA ALA A 45 14.66 -12.38 -11.08
C ALA A 45 14.21 -11.12 -11.84
N GLU A 46 13.32 -11.26 -12.85
CA GLU A 46 12.75 -10.10 -13.54
C GLU A 46 11.76 -9.34 -12.65
N ALA A 47 10.91 -10.02 -11.88
CA ALA A 47 10.00 -9.35 -10.94
C ALA A 47 10.78 -8.55 -9.89
N GLN A 48 11.87 -9.12 -9.36
CA GLN A 48 12.79 -8.42 -8.44
C GLN A 48 13.39 -7.14 -9.08
N ARG A 49 13.73 -7.19 -10.38
CA ARG A 49 14.26 -6.03 -11.10
C ARG A 49 13.20 -4.94 -11.28
N TYR A 50 11.98 -5.30 -11.66
CA TYR A 50 10.88 -4.35 -11.80
C TYR A 50 10.45 -3.76 -10.45
N PHE A 51 10.43 -4.56 -9.38
CA PHE A 51 10.20 -4.06 -8.03
C PHE A 51 11.27 -3.03 -7.61
N LYS A 52 12.55 -3.30 -7.93
CA LYS A 52 13.64 -2.33 -7.69
C LYS A 52 13.40 -1.03 -8.47
N GLN A 53 13.03 -1.12 -9.75
CA GLN A 53 12.72 0.04 -10.58
C GLN A 53 11.55 0.84 -10.01
N GLY A 54 10.48 0.17 -9.59
CA GLY A 54 9.32 0.80 -8.95
C GLY A 54 9.68 1.55 -7.68
N LEU A 55 10.53 0.98 -6.81
CA LEU A 55 11.03 1.67 -5.62
C LEU A 55 11.83 2.93 -5.97
N ALA A 56 12.67 2.87 -7.01
CA ALA A 56 13.45 4.02 -7.42
C ALA A 56 12.55 5.15 -7.95
N PHE A 57 11.54 4.83 -8.77
CA PHE A 57 10.56 5.81 -9.22
C PHE A 57 9.72 6.37 -8.08
N LEU A 58 9.29 5.53 -7.14
CA LEU A 58 8.52 5.97 -5.99
C LEU A 58 9.32 6.95 -5.13
N HIS A 59 10.60 6.66 -4.85
CA HIS A 59 11.49 7.58 -4.14
C HIS A 59 11.81 8.85 -4.93
N GLY A 60 11.79 8.77 -6.27
CA GLY A 60 11.89 9.91 -7.18
C GLY A 60 10.59 10.68 -7.40
N PHE A 61 9.52 10.38 -6.65
CA PHE A 61 8.19 10.99 -6.78
C PHE A 61 7.51 10.79 -8.14
N ASN A 62 7.94 9.80 -8.93
CA ASN A 62 7.26 9.39 -10.16
C ASN A 62 6.30 8.22 -9.86
N HIS A 63 5.11 8.55 -9.35
CA HIS A 63 4.12 7.56 -8.93
C HIS A 63 3.58 6.72 -10.09
N GLY A 64 3.36 7.32 -11.27
CA GLY A 64 2.86 6.60 -12.45
C GLY A 64 3.82 5.51 -12.94
N ALA A 65 5.10 5.86 -13.10
CA ALA A 65 6.11 4.88 -13.49
C ALA A 65 6.38 3.83 -12.40
N ALA A 66 6.23 4.21 -11.12
CA ALA A 66 6.30 3.26 -10.01
C ALA A 66 5.17 2.23 -10.10
N ILE A 67 3.92 2.67 -10.27
CA ILE A 67 2.75 1.79 -10.44
C ILE A 67 2.96 0.83 -11.62
N ALA A 68 3.35 1.35 -12.80
CA ALA A 68 3.58 0.52 -13.97
C ALA A 68 4.68 -0.54 -13.74
N SER A 69 5.76 -0.16 -13.06
CA SER A 69 6.85 -1.09 -12.70
C SER A 69 6.42 -2.15 -11.70
N PHE A 70 5.64 -1.79 -10.67
CA PHE A 70 5.13 -2.76 -9.70
C PHE A 70 4.09 -3.71 -10.32
N GLN A 71 3.23 -3.22 -11.20
CA GLN A 71 2.28 -4.05 -11.95
C GLN A 71 2.99 -5.02 -12.90
N GLU A 72 4.07 -4.60 -13.55
CA GLU A 72 4.88 -5.51 -14.36
C GLU A 72 5.59 -6.58 -13.49
N ALA A 73 6.05 -6.21 -12.29
CA ALA A 73 6.57 -7.19 -11.33
C ALA A 73 5.49 -8.21 -10.93
N ALA A 74 4.26 -7.76 -10.67
CA ALA A 74 3.12 -8.63 -10.36
C ALA A 74 2.68 -9.48 -11.56
N ARG A 75 2.80 -8.97 -12.79
CA ARG A 75 2.54 -9.76 -14.01
C ARG A 75 3.51 -10.93 -14.16
N LEU A 76 4.78 -10.72 -13.76
CA LEU A 76 5.84 -11.72 -13.84
C LEU A 76 5.83 -12.71 -12.67
N ASP A 77 5.44 -12.26 -11.49
CA ASP A 77 5.22 -13.09 -10.31
C ASP A 77 3.97 -12.62 -9.56
N PRO A 78 2.78 -13.17 -9.88
CA PRO A 78 1.52 -12.81 -9.23
C PRO A 78 1.44 -13.17 -7.75
N LYS A 79 2.41 -13.93 -7.22
CA LYS A 79 2.50 -14.28 -5.80
C LYS A 79 3.50 -13.40 -5.05
N CYS A 80 4.16 -12.45 -5.73
CA CYS A 80 5.05 -11.49 -5.09
C CYS A 80 4.23 -10.46 -4.30
N ALA A 81 4.05 -10.71 -3.00
CA ALA A 81 3.29 -9.83 -2.11
C ALA A 81 3.78 -8.37 -2.16
N MET A 82 5.09 -8.18 -2.32
CA MET A 82 5.70 -6.84 -2.37
C MET A 82 5.43 -6.09 -3.67
N ALA A 83 5.17 -6.77 -4.79
CA ALA A 83 4.76 -6.11 -6.02
C ALA A 83 3.39 -5.44 -5.83
N HIS A 84 2.43 -6.18 -5.29
CA HIS A 84 1.10 -5.67 -4.93
C HIS A 84 1.16 -4.55 -3.88
N TRP A 85 1.97 -4.74 -2.83
CA TRP A 85 2.22 -3.69 -1.83
C TRP A 85 2.79 -2.40 -2.44
N GLY A 86 3.70 -2.53 -3.42
CA GLY A 86 4.30 -1.40 -4.12
C GLY A 86 3.26 -0.59 -4.90
N THR A 87 2.40 -1.27 -5.65
CA THR A 87 1.28 -0.63 -6.37
C THR A 87 0.35 0.09 -5.39
N ALA A 88 -0.05 -0.59 -4.30
CA ALA A 88 -0.90 0.00 -3.28
C ALA A 88 -0.28 1.26 -2.66
N LEU A 89 1.00 1.19 -2.28
CA LEU A 89 1.74 2.31 -1.71
C LEU A 89 1.79 3.50 -2.68
N ALA A 90 2.09 3.26 -3.96
CA ALA A 90 2.24 4.29 -4.97
C ALA A 90 0.91 4.99 -5.32
N CYS A 91 -0.22 4.29 -5.20
CA CYS A 91 -1.58 4.82 -5.39
C CYS A 91 -2.12 5.64 -4.22
N GLY A 92 -1.43 5.69 -3.08
CA GLY A 92 -1.90 6.45 -1.92
C GLY A 92 -1.51 7.93 -1.92
N PRO A 93 -2.06 8.72 -0.99
CA PRO A 93 -1.77 10.14 -0.89
C PRO A 93 -0.30 10.38 -0.57
N HIS A 94 0.27 11.44 -1.13
CA HIS A 94 1.63 11.91 -0.86
C HIS A 94 1.64 13.43 -0.68
N ILE A 95 2.80 14.02 -0.36
CA ILE A 95 2.92 15.44 -0.01
C ILE A 95 2.37 16.41 -1.07
N ASN A 96 2.39 16.01 -2.34
CA ASN A 96 1.92 16.82 -3.47
C ASN A 96 0.48 16.48 -3.90
N LEU A 97 -0.08 15.36 -3.42
CA LEU A 97 -1.43 14.91 -3.74
C LEU A 97 -2.05 14.27 -2.50
N THR A 98 -2.74 15.08 -1.70
CA THR A 98 -3.28 14.68 -0.40
C THR A 98 -4.67 14.05 -0.48
N VAL A 99 -5.36 14.24 -1.60
CA VAL A 99 -6.68 13.66 -1.89
C VAL A 99 -6.56 12.84 -3.15
N MET A 100 -6.82 11.54 -3.05
CA MET A 100 -6.72 10.62 -4.18
C MET A 100 -8.05 10.53 -4.94
N PRO A 101 -8.04 10.39 -6.28
CA PRO A 101 -9.26 10.09 -7.02
C PRO A 101 -9.82 8.72 -6.58
N PRO A 102 -11.14 8.51 -6.62
CA PRO A 102 -11.76 7.26 -6.18
C PRO A 102 -11.15 6.00 -6.81
N SER A 103 -10.80 6.06 -8.09
CA SER A 103 -10.16 4.95 -8.81
C SER A 103 -8.78 4.56 -8.26
N ALA A 104 -7.99 5.53 -7.79
CA ALA A 104 -6.70 5.25 -7.17
C ALA A 104 -6.86 4.66 -5.77
N VAL A 105 -7.87 5.11 -5.02
CA VAL A 105 -8.21 4.54 -3.70
C VAL A 105 -8.66 3.09 -3.86
N GLU A 106 -9.54 2.82 -4.82
CA GLU A 106 -10.01 1.47 -5.13
C GLU A 106 -8.86 0.55 -5.54
N MET A 107 -7.98 1.01 -6.46
CA MET A 107 -6.80 0.25 -6.86
C MET A 107 -5.87 -0.03 -5.67
N ALA A 108 -5.61 0.98 -4.82
CA ALA A 108 -4.75 0.81 -3.65
C ALA A 108 -5.30 -0.25 -2.68
N TRP A 109 -6.61 -0.25 -2.46
CA TRP A 109 -7.28 -1.23 -1.61
C TRP A 109 -7.20 -2.64 -2.20
N ASN A 110 -7.54 -2.80 -3.48
CA ASN A 110 -7.52 -4.09 -4.17
C ASN A 110 -6.10 -4.72 -4.17
N GLU A 111 -5.09 -3.92 -4.48
CA GLU A 111 -3.69 -4.36 -4.47
C GLU A 111 -3.20 -4.68 -3.05
N LEU A 112 -3.63 -3.92 -2.03
CA LEU A 112 -3.33 -4.24 -0.65
C LEU A 112 -3.94 -5.59 -0.22
N GLN A 113 -5.17 -5.89 -0.65
CA GLN A 113 -5.79 -7.21 -0.39
C GLN A 113 -4.99 -8.34 -1.04
N LEU A 114 -4.53 -8.16 -2.28
CA LEU A 114 -3.66 -9.13 -2.96
C LEU A 114 -2.31 -9.29 -2.25
N ALA A 115 -1.74 -8.20 -1.72
CA ALA A 115 -0.53 -8.26 -0.92
C ALA A 115 -0.74 -9.08 0.36
N GLN A 116 -1.86 -8.87 1.07
CA GLN A 116 -2.23 -9.63 2.27
C GLN A 116 -2.45 -11.11 1.98
N GLN A 117 -3.13 -11.45 0.88
CA GLN A 117 -3.38 -12.84 0.46
C GLN A 117 -2.07 -13.59 0.16
N ASN A 118 -1.07 -12.90 -0.41
CA ASN A 118 0.22 -13.48 -0.73
C ASN A 118 1.25 -13.37 0.41
N ALA A 119 0.89 -12.79 1.55
CA ALA A 119 1.82 -12.50 2.64
C ALA A 119 2.32 -13.74 3.39
N GLU A 120 1.63 -14.89 3.29
CA GLU A 120 2.00 -16.14 3.99
C GLU A 120 3.43 -16.59 3.66
N HIS A 121 3.83 -16.47 2.40
CA HIS A 121 5.16 -16.85 1.93
C HIS A 121 6.19 -15.71 2.03
N ALA A 122 5.77 -14.52 2.44
CA ALA A 122 6.64 -13.36 2.53
C ALA A 122 7.52 -13.40 3.79
N SER A 123 8.70 -12.77 3.70
CA SER A 123 9.59 -12.61 4.85
C SER A 123 8.91 -11.83 5.98
N PRO A 124 9.35 -11.97 7.25
CA PRO A 124 8.75 -11.26 8.37
C PRO A 124 8.63 -9.75 8.14
N VAL A 125 9.70 -9.11 7.62
CA VAL A 125 9.70 -7.66 7.41
C VAL A 125 8.74 -7.23 6.29
N GLU A 126 8.49 -8.08 5.29
CA GLU A 126 7.49 -7.80 4.26
C GLU A 126 6.07 -7.89 4.81
N ARG A 127 5.79 -8.88 5.67
CA ARG A 127 4.51 -9.00 6.38
C ARG A 127 4.25 -7.75 7.24
N ASP A 128 5.25 -7.30 7.99
CA ASP A 128 5.15 -6.09 8.82
C ASP A 128 4.86 -4.83 7.96
N LEU A 129 5.47 -4.71 6.78
CA LEU A 129 5.21 -3.60 5.87
C LEU A 129 3.81 -3.62 5.27
N ILE A 130 3.29 -4.81 4.96
CA ILE A 130 1.93 -5.00 4.45
C ILE A 130 0.92 -4.66 5.54
N GLU A 131 1.15 -5.14 6.77
CA GLU A 131 0.33 -4.79 7.93
C GLU A 131 0.34 -3.28 8.19
N ALA A 132 1.52 -2.66 8.21
CA ALA A 132 1.65 -1.22 8.38
C ALA A 132 0.89 -0.42 7.30
N LEU A 133 0.93 -0.88 6.04
CA LEU A 133 0.19 -0.25 4.95
C LEU A 133 -1.32 -0.38 5.13
N SER A 134 -1.80 -1.50 5.68
CA SER A 134 -3.22 -1.69 5.95
C SER A 134 -3.79 -0.71 6.98
N HIS A 135 -2.98 -0.29 7.95
CA HIS A 135 -3.38 0.77 8.87
C HIS A 135 -3.42 2.16 8.21
N ARG A 136 -2.63 2.37 7.14
CA ARG A 136 -2.63 3.62 6.38
C ARG A 136 -3.85 3.71 5.47
N TYR A 137 -4.25 2.61 4.84
CA TYR A 137 -5.35 2.54 3.86
C TYR A 137 -6.58 1.81 4.39
N ALA A 138 -6.96 2.02 5.66
CA ALA A 138 -8.15 1.40 6.22
C ALA A 138 -9.46 1.93 5.59
N ASP A 139 -10.50 1.08 5.55
CA ASP A 139 -11.87 1.45 5.20
C ASP A 139 -12.80 1.23 6.42
N PRO A 140 -13.42 2.27 7.00
CA PRO A 140 -13.35 3.67 6.58
C PRO A 140 -11.97 4.30 6.83
N PRO A 141 -11.56 5.31 6.02
CA PRO A 141 -10.30 6.02 6.19
C PRO A 141 -10.11 6.49 7.63
N PRO A 142 -8.94 6.27 8.24
CA PRO A 142 -8.73 6.62 9.62
C PRO A 142 -8.91 8.14 9.81
N ILE A 143 -9.73 8.53 10.78
CA ILE A 143 -10.04 9.94 11.14
C ILE A 143 -8.75 10.76 11.46
N ARG A 144 -7.61 10.10 11.60
CA ARG A 144 -6.33 10.62 12.08
C ARG A 144 -5.53 11.46 11.07
N HIS A 145 -6.05 11.79 9.88
CA HIS A 145 -5.45 12.83 9.03
C HIS A 145 -5.42 14.21 9.73
N ARG A 146 -6.27 14.43 10.75
CA ARG A 146 -6.33 15.70 11.52
C ARG A 146 -5.28 15.87 12.63
N ARG A 147 -4.53 14.83 13.01
CA ARG A 147 -3.70 14.89 14.24
C ARG A 147 -2.26 15.36 14.03
N ILE A 148 -1.78 15.49 12.79
CA ILE A 148 -0.44 16.06 12.54
C ILE A 148 -0.50 17.60 12.55
N ALA A 149 -1.66 18.20 12.25
CA ALA A 149 -1.85 19.65 12.26
C ALA A 149 -2.13 20.26 13.66
N ARG A 150 -2.22 19.44 14.73
CA ARG A 150 -2.64 19.90 16.07
C ARG A 150 -1.70 19.46 17.19
N CYS A 151 -0.47 19.07 16.86
CA CYS A 151 0.58 18.74 17.83
C CYS A 151 1.74 19.75 17.75
N SER A 152 1.39 21.02 17.67
CA SER A 152 2.20 22.13 18.14
C SER A 152 1.20 23.03 18.88
N ILE A 153 1.60 23.64 19.99
CA ILE A 153 0.79 24.46 20.89
C ILE A 153 -0.40 23.78 21.59
N ARG A 154 -0.10 22.91 22.57
CA ARG A 154 -0.78 22.97 23.87
C ARG A 154 0.12 22.41 24.99
N PRO A 155 0.31 23.13 26.11
CA PRO A 155 1.14 22.65 27.21
C PRO A 155 0.42 21.52 27.94
N THR A 156 1.13 20.42 28.19
CA THR A 156 0.63 19.30 28.99
C THR A 156 0.47 19.71 30.45
N PRO A 157 -0.46 19.06 31.17
CA PRO A 157 -0.11 18.62 32.51
C PRO A 157 -0.29 17.10 32.65
N THR A 158 0.83 16.46 33.00
CA THR A 158 0.98 15.27 33.86
C THR A 158 0.56 13.86 33.34
N PRO A 159 1.18 12.78 33.88
CA PRO A 159 1.77 11.72 33.07
C PRO A 159 1.33 10.28 33.45
N CYS A 160 1.69 9.33 32.58
CA CYS A 160 2.03 7.92 32.88
C CYS A 160 1.10 7.04 33.74
N ALA A 161 0.44 6.09 33.08
CA ALA A 161 0.32 4.67 33.49
C ALA A 161 -0.03 3.89 32.20
N ARG A 162 0.64 2.81 31.77
CA ARG A 162 0.87 1.55 32.47
C ARG A 162 1.78 0.69 31.58
N PHE A 163 3.02 0.42 32.00
CA PHE A 163 3.82 -0.69 31.48
C PHE A 163 4.65 -1.28 32.63
N GLY A 164 4.88 -2.60 32.57
CA GLY A 164 5.01 -3.50 33.71
C GLY A 164 6.15 -3.22 34.71
N ARG A 165 5.85 -3.47 35.99
CA ARG A 165 6.83 -3.66 37.06
C ARG A 165 6.77 -5.11 37.49
N ASN A 166 7.85 -5.85 37.22
CA ASN A 166 8.32 -6.96 38.04
C ASN A 166 9.73 -7.31 37.58
N ILE A 167 10.72 -6.72 38.24
CA ILE A 167 12.12 -7.19 38.34
C ILE A 167 12.73 -6.40 39.50
N LEU A 168 13.05 -7.14 40.57
CA LEU A 168 14.11 -6.90 41.57
C LEU A 168 14.00 -5.67 42.49
N THR A 169 13.46 -5.86 43.70
CA THR A 169 13.91 -5.13 44.90
C THR A 169 13.77 -5.99 46.16
N THR A 170 14.85 -6.61 46.60
CA THR A 170 15.09 -6.85 48.04
C THR A 170 16.60 -6.82 48.26
N SER A 171 17.13 -5.66 48.66
CA SER A 171 18.43 -5.56 49.33
C SER A 171 18.38 -4.42 50.35
N MET A 172 18.36 -4.86 51.60
CA MET A 172 18.90 -4.28 52.83
C MET A 172 19.43 -2.85 52.79
N SER A 173 18.86 -2.00 53.66
CA SER A 173 19.55 -0.85 54.26
C SER A 173 19.49 -0.96 55.77
N ALA A 174 20.64 -1.15 56.42
CA ALA A 174 20.79 -1.04 57.86
C ALA A 174 22.11 -0.32 58.21
N ARG A 175 21.94 0.96 58.57
CA ARG A 175 22.60 1.74 59.63
C ARG A 175 24.15 1.73 59.72
N PHE A 176 24.72 2.86 59.34
CA PHE A 176 26.02 3.36 59.83
C PHE A 176 25.83 4.04 61.20
N SER A 177 26.70 3.72 62.17
CA SER A 177 26.84 4.39 63.47
C SER A 177 28.27 4.92 63.60
N PRO A 178 28.52 6.13 64.16
CA PRO A 178 29.83 6.75 64.16
C PRO A 178 30.69 6.33 65.36
N LYS A 179 31.98 6.11 65.13
CA LYS A 179 32.99 5.88 66.19
C LYS A 179 33.26 7.16 66.98
N ARG A 180 32.96 7.20 68.28
CA ARG A 180 33.91 6.99 69.40
C ARG A 180 33.20 7.20 70.73
#